data_AF-A0A5B7JI25-F1
#
_entry.id   AF-A0A5B7JI25-F1
#
_cell.length_a   1.000
_cell.length_b   1.000
_cell.length_c   1.000
_cell.angle_alpha   90.00
_cell.angle_beta   90.00
_cell.angle_gamma   90.00
#
_symmetry.space_group_name_H-M   'P 1'
#
loop_
_entity.id
_entity.type
_entity.pdbx_description
1 polymer ?
#
loop_
_entity_poly.entity_id
_entity_poly.type
_entity_poly.pdbx_seq_one_letter_code
_entity_poly.pdbx_strand_id
1 'polypeptide(L)'
;MSRGPDRGFYRLVVSVDAPDTRLVGHTAAQLTFKVLTAIDIQGVEIGTADSDQSTAPNLKKVTYPNTLAEVLVADQHQRVMLRFVVRDTASGRPTEVHQAFVKITHIDSKREIIFVAETDANDIYKFDIVSNISDMLKLIFVMQEYYL
;
A
#
# COMPACT_ATOMS: atom_id res chain seq x y z
N MET A 1 -26.57 9.08 -12.39
CA MET A 1 -25.40 8.34 -12.92
C MET A 1 -25.18 7.16 -11.99
N SER A 2 -25.41 5.94 -12.47
CA SER A 2 -25.31 4.72 -11.66
C SER A 2 -23.84 4.46 -11.31
N ARG A 3 -23.46 4.77 -10.08
CA ARG A 3 -22.15 4.41 -9.53
C ARG A 3 -22.08 2.89 -9.51
N GLY A 4 -21.15 2.30 -10.26
CA GLY A 4 -20.90 0.86 -10.23
C GLY A 4 -20.58 0.41 -8.79
N PRO A 5 -20.67 -0.90 -8.50
CA PRO A 5 -20.32 -1.43 -7.19
C PRO A 5 -18.91 -0.97 -6.79
N ASP A 6 -18.74 -0.59 -5.53
CA ASP A 6 -17.42 -0.29 -4.96
C ASP A 6 -16.53 -1.55 -5.00
N ARG A 7 -15.24 -1.43 -4.72
CA ARG A 7 -14.36 -2.61 -4.69
C ARG A 7 -14.84 -3.62 -3.65
N GLY A 8 -14.65 -4.90 -3.94
CA GLY A 8 -14.91 -5.95 -2.97
C GLY A 8 -15.44 -7.22 -3.59
N PHE A 9 -15.86 -8.11 -2.69
CA PHE A 9 -16.44 -9.39 -3.05
C PHE A 9 -17.96 -9.28 -3.02
N TYR A 10 -18.57 -9.60 -4.16
CA TYR A 10 -20.00 -9.59 -4.30
C TYR A 10 -20.50 -11.00 -4.56
N ARG A 11 -21.59 -11.36 -3.88
CA ARG A 11 -22.31 -12.60 -4.09
C ARG A 11 -23.71 -12.27 -4.58
N LEU A 12 -23.97 -12.60 -5.84
CA LEU A 12 -25.28 -12.47 -6.45
C LEU A 12 -26.00 -13.81 -6.33
N VAL A 13 -27.18 -13.78 -5.71
CA VAL A 13 -28.04 -14.95 -5.58
C VAL A 13 -29.19 -14.76 -6.56
N VAL A 14 -29.21 -15.59 -7.60
CA VAL A 14 -30.26 -15.58 -8.61
C VAL A 14 -31.21 -16.74 -8.32
N SER A 15 -32.47 -16.40 -8.13
CA SER A 15 -33.55 -17.38 -8.02
C SER A 15 -34.55 -17.09 -9.12
N VAL A 16 -34.93 -18.14 -9.86
CA VAL A 16 -35.98 -18.11 -10.86
C VAL A 16 -37.17 -18.83 -10.28
N ASP A 17 -38.30 -18.11 -10.15
CA ASP A 17 -39.56 -18.71 -9.76
C ASP A 17 -40.18 -19.43 -10.97
N ALA A 18 -40.10 -20.75 -10.98
CA ALA A 18 -40.60 -21.59 -12.06
C ALA A 18 -41.47 -22.72 -11.48
N PRO A 19 -42.70 -22.92 -11.99
CA PRO A 19 -43.63 -23.92 -11.45
C PRO A 19 -43.27 -25.38 -11.81
N ASP A 20 -42.31 -25.62 -12.71
CA ASP A 20 -41.88 -26.95 -13.12
C ASP A 20 -40.81 -27.51 -12.18
N THR A 21 -41.19 -28.53 -11.40
CA THR A 21 -40.34 -29.18 -10.38
C THR A 21 -39.19 -30.00 -10.95
N ARG A 22 -39.12 -30.20 -12.27
CA ARG A 22 -38.04 -30.94 -12.95
C ARG A 22 -36.80 -30.08 -13.19
N LEU A 23 -36.90 -28.76 -13.02
CA LEU A 23 -35.76 -27.85 -13.19
C LEU A 23 -34.83 -27.95 -11.97
N VAL A 24 -33.59 -28.40 -12.18
CA VAL A 24 -32.54 -28.38 -11.15
C VAL A 24 -31.73 -27.08 -11.24
N GLY A 25 -31.46 -26.43 -10.11
CA GLY A 25 -30.70 -25.18 -10.06
C GLY A 25 -31.49 -23.89 -10.31
N HIS A 26 -32.83 -23.93 -10.24
CA HIS A 26 -33.69 -22.73 -10.35
C HIS A 26 -33.69 -21.86 -9.08
N THR A 27 -33.35 -22.44 -7.92
CA THR A 27 -33.27 -21.72 -6.65
C THR A 27 -31.82 -21.44 -6.27
N ALA A 28 -31.53 -20.20 -5.86
CA ALA A 28 -30.29 -19.80 -5.22
C ALA A 28 -29.00 -20.10 -6.01
N ALA A 29 -29.00 -19.87 -7.33
CA ALA A 29 -27.78 -19.89 -8.12
C ALA A 29 -26.85 -18.76 -7.63
N GLN A 30 -25.68 -19.13 -7.13
CA GLN A 30 -24.71 -18.19 -6.56
C GLN A 30 -23.64 -17.85 -7.59
N LEU A 31 -23.56 -16.57 -7.93
CA LEU A 31 -22.51 -16.00 -8.77
C LEU A 31 -21.64 -15.10 -7.89
N THR A 32 -20.37 -15.46 -7.75
CA THR A 32 -19.38 -14.67 -7.02
C THR A 32 -18.55 -13.87 -8.03
N PHE A 33 -18.47 -12.56 -7.86
CA PHE A 33 -17.59 -11.71 -8.66
C PHE A 33 -16.79 -10.77 -7.78
N LYS A 34 -15.56 -10.51 -8.20
CA LYS A 34 -14.64 -9.57 -7.54
C LYS A 34 -14.54 -8.30 -8.37
N VAL A 35 -14.85 -7.17 -7.77
CA VAL A 35 -14.62 -5.86 -8.38
C VAL A 35 -13.23 -5.40 -7.97
N LEU A 36 -12.32 -5.35 -8.94
CA LEU A 36 -10.96 -4.83 -8.77
C LEU A 36 -10.95 -3.32 -8.94
N THR A 37 -10.04 -2.65 -8.24
CA THR A 37 -9.75 -1.24 -8.49
C THR A 37 -8.26 -1.03 -8.74
N ALA A 38 -7.93 0.01 -9.50
CA ALA A 38 -6.56 0.47 -9.64
C ALA A 38 -6.23 1.45 -8.51
N ILE A 39 -5.00 1.35 -7.99
CA ILE A 39 -4.50 2.22 -6.93
C ILE A 39 -3.52 3.24 -7.47
N ASP A 40 -3.47 4.40 -6.82
CA ASP A 40 -2.51 5.47 -7.06
C ASP A 40 -1.78 5.80 -5.76
N ILE A 41 -0.49 6.11 -5.87
CA ILE A 41 0.37 6.43 -4.73
C ILE A 41 0.62 7.94 -4.74
N GLN A 42 0.13 8.62 -3.70
CA GLN A 42 0.21 10.07 -3.59
C GLN A 42 0.92 10.50 -2.31
N GLY A 43 1.49 11.70 -2.34
CA GLY A 43 2.11 12.30 -1.16
C GLY A 43 3.29 11.50 -0.61
N VAL A 44 4.09 10.88 -1.48
CA VAL A 44 5.30 10.17 -1.04
C VAL A 44 6.30 11.20 -0.53
N GLU A 45 6.67 11.06 0.73
CA GLU A 45 7.66 11.88 1.41
C GLU A 45 8.70 10.97 2.03
N ILE A 46 9.97 11.18 1.70
CA ILE A 46 11.10 10.43 2.25
C ILE A 46 12.15 11.41 2.79
N GLY A 47 12.74 11.11 3.93
CA GLY A 47 13.68 12.01 4.54
C GLY A 47 14.33 11.49 5.80
N THR A 48 15.05 12.37 6.49
CA THR A 48 15.66 12.08 7.79
C THR A 48 15.06 12.95 8.87
N ALA A 49 14.96 12.41 10.07
CA ALA A 49 14.55 13.13 11.27
C ALA A 49 15.50 12.80 12.42
N ASP A 50 15.63 13.69 13.38
CA ASP A 50 16.39 13.40 14.59
C ASP A 50 15.69 12.31 15.41
N SER A 51 16.47 11.44 16.03
CA SER A 51 16.01 10.40 16.94
C SER A 51 15.39 11.00 18.20
N ASP A 52 15.86 12.16 18.66
CA ASP A 52 15.37 12.85 19.86
C ASP A 52 14.26 13.89 19.60
N GLN A 53 13.85 14.05 18.33
CA GLN A 53 12.89 15.06 17.86
C GLN A 53 13.30 16.52 18.12
N SER A 54 14.58 16.80 18.41
CA SER A 54 15.07 18.15 18.66
C SER A 54 14.99 19.05 17.42
N THR A 55 15.06 18.46 16.22
CA THR A 55 15.02 19.18 14.94
C THR A 55 13.86 18.72 14.06
N ALA A 56 13.26 19.66 13.33
CA ALA A 56 12.21 19.36 12.36
C ALA A 56 12.72 18.38 11.27
N PRO A 57 11.89 17.40 10.85
CA PRO A 57 12.31 16.38 9.90
C PRO A 57 12.54 16.99 8.50
N ASN A 58 13.64 16.60 7.85
CA ASN A 58 13.97 17.00 6.50
C ASN A 58 13.36 16.02 5.50
N LEU A 59 12.12 16.29 5.10
CA LEU A 59 11.33 15.43 4.22
C LEU A 59 11.32 15.98 2.79
N LYS A 60 11.60 15.10 1.83
CA LYS A 60 11.58 15.38 0.39
C LYS A 60 10.40 14.67 -0.25
N LYS A 61 9.68 15.40 -1.11
CA LYS A 61 8.56 14.86 -1.87
C LYS A 61 9.07 14.10 -3.09
N VAL A 62 8.51 12.92 -3.32
CA VAL A 62 8.77 12.09 -4.50
C VAL A 62 7.44 11.82 -5.18
N THR A 63 7.42 11.86 -6.51
CA THR A 63 6.21 11.55 -7.29
C THR A 63 6.42 10.21 -7.96
N TYR A 64 5.60 9.22 -7.63
CA TYR A 64 5.57 7.94 -8.34
C TYR A 64 5.29 8.16 -9.84
N PRO A 65 5.98 7.46 -10.77
CA PRO A 65 6.91 6.34 -10.59
C PRO A 65 8.39 6.74 -10.42
N ASN A 66 8.69 8.01 -10.18
CA ASN A 66 10.08 8.47 -10.07
C ASN A 66 10.72 8.02 -8.75
N THR A 67 12.05 7.88 -8.78
CA THR A 67 12.87 7.67 -7.59
C THR A 67 13.41 9.00 -7.07
N LEU A 68 13.83 9.05 -5.80
CA LEU A 68 14.55 10.20 -5.27
C LEU A 68 15.86 10.38 -6.05
N ALA A 69 16.07 11.58 -6.61
CA ALA A 69 17.24 11.88 -7.45
C ALA A 69 18.53 11.99 -6.63
N GLU A 70 18.41 12.31 -5.34
CA GLU A 70 19.53 12.51 -4.43
C GLU A 70 19.67 11.31 -3.49
N VAL A 71 20.91 11.01 -3.12
CA VAL A 71 21.19 10.01 -2.07
C VAL A 71 20.81 10.62 -0.73
N LEU A 72 19.95 9.92 0.02
CA LEU A 72 19.62 10.30 1.38
C LEU A 72 20.76 9.86 2.31
N VAL A 73 21.37 10.82 3.00
CA VAL A 73 22.41 10.56 4.00
C VAL A 73 21.79 10.68 5.38
N ALA A 74 21.93 9.64 6.20
CA ALA A 74 21.40 9.59 7.56
C ALA A 74 22.52 9.20 8.54
N ASP A 75 22.73 10.04 9.56
CA ASP A 75 23.71 9.79 10.62
C ASP A 75 23.12 8.89 11.73
N GLN A 76 23.96 8.39 12.65
CA GLN A 76 23.58 7.50 13.77
C GLN A 76 22.55 8.10 14.72
N HIS A 77 22.49 9.43 14.80
CA HIS A 77 21.49 10.17 15.57
C HIS A 77 20.23 10.50 14.76
N GLN A 78 20.15 10.03 13.52
CA GLN A 78 19.03 10.26 12.63
C GLN A 78 18.30 8.96 12.29
N ARG A 79 16.99 9.08 12.13
CA ARG A 79 16.11 8.05 11.59
C ARG A 79 15.70 8.42 10.17
N VAL A 80 15.67 7.42 9.30
CA VAL A 80 15.08 7.54 7.97
C VAL A 80 13.57 7.39 8.12
N MET A 81 12.82 8.36 7.62
CA MET A 81 11.37 8.38 7.64
C MET A 81 10.81 8.34 6.22
N LEU A 82 9.73 7.58 6.05
CA LEU A 82 8.95 7.52 4.83
C LEU A 82 7.47 7.64 5.17
N ARG A 83 6.76 8.42 4.36
CA ARG A 83 5.31 8.56 4.40
C ARG A 83 4.73 8.48 3.00
N PHE A 84 3.60 7.82 2.84
CA PHE A 84 2.85 7.83 1.58
C PHE A 84 1.38 7.53 1.83
N VAL A 85 0.53 7.89 0.87
CA VAL A 85 -0.90 7.59 0.90
C VAL A 85 -1.24 6.78 -0.34
N VAL A 86 -2.01 5.71 -0.13
CA VAL A 86 -2.56 4.93 -1.23
C VAL A 86 -4.00 5.35 -1.44
N ARG A 87 -4.36 5.65 -2.69
CA ARG A 87 -5.72 6.05 -3.06
C ARG A 87 -6.27 5.13 -4.13
N ASP A 88 -7.57 4.94 -4.08
CA ASP A 88 -8.30 4.29 -5.16
C ASP A 88 -8.50 5.30 -6.31
N THR A 89 -8.08 4.93 -7.52
CA THR A 89 -8.22 5.76 -8.73
C THR A 89 -9.68 5.99 -9.14
N ALA A 90 -10.57 5.04 -8.86
CA ALA A 90 -11.98 5.12 -9.25
C ALA A 90 -12.78 6.02 -8.31
N SER A 91 -12.51 5.95 -7.00
CA SER A 91 -13.26 6.71 -5.99
C SER A 91 -12.54 7.95 -5.46
N GLY A 92 -11.23 8.07 -5.68
CA GLY A 92 -10.37 9.13 -5.14
C GLY A 92 -10.15 9.06 -3.62
N ARG A 93 -10.69 8.04 -2.96
CA ARG A 93 -10.65 7.87 -1.51
C ARG A 93 -9.34 7.19 -1.08
N PRO A 94 -8.79 7.58 0.11
CA PRO A 94 -7.74 6.81 0.75
C PRO A 94 -8.13 5.34 0.89
N THR A 95 -7.12 4.49 0.79
CA THR A 95 -7.29 3.05 0.68
C THR A 95 -6.17 2.37 1.39
N GLU A 96 -6.51 1.36 2.19
CA GLU A 96 -5.53 0.46 2.76
C GLU A 96 -5.34 -0.75 1.84
N VAL A 97 -4.07 -1.08 1.57
CA VAL A 97 -3.68 -2.37 1.01
C VAL A 97 -3.58 -3.40 2.14
N HIS A 98 -3.81 -4.68 1.82
CA HIS A 98 -3.72 -5.75 2.81
C HIS A 98 -2.33 -5.80 3.47
N GLN A 99 -1.26 -5.69 2.68
CA GLN A 99 0.11 -5.61 3.19
C GLN A 99 0.95 -4.64 2.35
N ALA A 100 1.66 -3.74 3.03
CA ALA A 100 2.67 -2.88 2.44
C ALA A 100 4.04 -3.25 3.00
N PHE A 101 5.02 -3.41 2.12
CA PHE A 101 6.39 -3.78 2.48
C PHE A 101 7.39 -2.72 2.01
N VAL A 102 8.35 -2.45 2.88
CA VAL A 102 9.54 -1.65 2.58
C VAL A 102 10.73 -2.59 2.53
N LYS A 103 11.22 -2.83 1.32
CA LYS A 103 12.42 -3.64 1.08
C LYS A 103 13.64 -2.74 1.05
N ILE A 104 14.61 -3.03 1.91
CA ILE A 104 15.90 -2.38 1.95
C ILE A 104 16.94 -3.37 1.48
N THR A 105 17.66 -3.05 0.41
CA THR A 105 18.68 -3.90 -0.19
C THR A 105 20.04 -3.24 -0.06
N HIS A 106 21.00 -3.94 0.55
CA HIS A 106 22.39 -3.49 0.55
C HIS A 106 23.00 -3.68 -0.84
N ILE A 107 23.63 -2.62 -1.37
CA ILE A 107 24.01 -2.58 -2.79
C ILE A 107 25.13 -3.56 -3.11
N ASP A 108 26.11 -3.72 -2.23
CA ASP A 108 27.28 -4.56 -2.49
C ASP A 108 27.02 -6.03 -2.13
N SER A 109 26.55 -6.28 -0.91
CA SER A 109 26.32 -7.65 -0.41
C SER A 109 25.01 -8.28 -0.89
N LYS A 110 24.13 -7.51 -1.54
CA LYS A 110 22.79 -7.92 -1.99
C LYS A 110 21.88 -8.48 -0.89
N ARG A 111 22.22 -8.25 0.38
CA ARG A 111 21.37 -8.63 1.51
C ARG A 111 20.13 -7.75 1.52
N GLU A 112 18.99 -8.38 1.81
CA GLU A 112 17.70 -7.71 1.83
C GLU A 112 17.10 -7.79 3.23
N ILE A 113 16.47 -6.71 3.65
CA ILE A 113 15.66 -6.64 4.86
C ILE A 113 14.29 -6.13 4.42
N ILE A 114 13.23 -6.79 4.88
CA ILE A 114 11.86 -6.44 4.55
C ILE A 114 11.18 -6.00 5.82
N PHE A 115 10.64 -4.78 5.80
CA PHE A 115 9.80 -4.24 6.86
C PHE A 115 8.36 -4.15 6.40
N VAL A 116 7.42 -4.32 7.32
CA VAL A 116 6.00 -4.06 7.08
C VAL A 116 5.74 -2.59 7.36
N ALA A 117 5.09 -1.89 6.44
CA ALA A 117 4.61 -0.53 6.65
C ALA A 117 3.15 -0.57 7.11
N GLU A 118 2.85 0.16 8.17
CA GLU A 118 1.53 0.23 8.79
C GLU A 118 0.87 1.58 8.50
N THR A 119 -0.46 1.60 8.50
CA THR A 119 -1.26 2.82 8.39
C THR A 119 -1.47 3.44 9.76
N ASP A 120 -1.44 4.77 9.81
CA ASP A 120 -1.93 5.54 10.95
C ASP A 120 -3.45 5.79 10.82
N ALA A 121 -4.07 6.37 11.84
CA ALA A 121 -5.50 6.74 11.88
C ALA A 121 -5.97 7.70 10.78
N ASN A 122 -5.05 8.20 9.94
CA ASN A 122 -5.30 9.08 8.80
C ASN A 122 -5.07 8.41 7.44
N ASP A 123 -5.00 7.08 7.37
CA ASP A 123 -4.69 6.31 6.16
C ASP A 123 -3.32 6.65 5.53
N ILE A 124 -2.39 7.13 6.36
CA ILE A 124 -1.02 7.45 5.96
C ILE A 124 -0.13 6.29 6.36
N TYR A 125 0.50 5.65 5.38
CA TYR A 125 1.52 4.66 5.62
C TYR A 125 2.76 5.35 6.17
N LYS A 126 3.27 4.86 7.30
CA LYS A 126 4.48 5.36 7.93
C LYS A 126 5.50 4.23 8.06
N PHE A 127 6.74 4.59 7.81
CA PHE A 127 7.87 3.72 8.04
C PHE A 127 9.03 4.55 8.59
N ASP A 128 9.64 4.08 9.67
CA ASP A 128 10.84 4.67 10.23
C ASP A 128 11.85 3.62 10.67
N ILE A 129 13.13 3.90 10.44
CA ILE A 129 14.25 3.05 10.82
C ILE A 129 15.42 3.90 11.30
N VAL A 130 16.09 3.43 12.37
CA VAL A 130 17.30 4.07 12.88
C VAL A 130 18.50 3.74 11.98
N SER A 131 19.26 4.76 11.61
CA SER A 131 20.43 4.61 10.73
C SER A 131 21.64 4.08 11.48
N ASN A 132 21.66 2.78 11.77
CA ASN A 132 22.84 2.09 12.30
C ASN A 132 23.73 1.48 11.19
N ILE A 133 23.52 1.89 9.94
CA ILE A 133 24.13 1.26 8.77
C ILE A 133 25.04 2.28 8.09
N SER A 134 26.32 1.93 7.95
CA SER A 134 27.35 2.80 7.36
C SER A 134 27.38 2.81 5.84
N ASP A 135 26.73 1.85 5.21
CA ASP A 135 26.90 1.55 3.78
C ASP A 135 25.66 1.92 2.95
N MET A 136 25.84 1.97 1.63
CA MET A 136 24.83 2.45 0.70
C MET A 136 23.69 1.42 0.52
N LEU A 137 22.46 1.87 0.79
CA LEU A 137 21.24 1.06 0.71
C LEU A 137 20.34 1.52 -0.43
N LYS A 138 19.65 0.57 -1.06
CA LYS A 138 18.57 0.80 -1.99
C LYS A 138 17.24 0.48 -1.31
N LEU A 139 16.36 1.47 -1.21
CA LEU A 139 14.98 1.31 -0.74
C LEU A 139 14.04 1.05 -1.91
N ILE A 140 13.21 0.02 -1.77
CA ILE A 140 12.19 -0.39 -2.74
C ILE A 140 10.89 -0.64 -1.97
N PHE A 141 9.78 -0.10 -2.49
CA PHE A 141 8.46 -0.29 -1.89
C PHE A 141 7.70 -1.35 -2.68
N VAL A 142 7.12 -2.32 -1.97
CA VAL A 142 6.36 -3.42 -2.55
C VAL A 142 5.03 -3.48 -1.82
N MET A 143 3.93 -3.34 -2.55
CA MET A 143 2.60 -3.53 -1.98
C MET A 143 2.01 -4.83 -2.49
N GLN A 144 1.40 -5.59 -1.57
CA GLN A 144 0.77 -6.85 -1.87
C GLN A 144 -0.67 -6.84 -1.39
N GLU A 145 -1.58 -7.20 -2.28
CA GLU A 145 -2.96 -7.51 -1.96
C GLU A 145 -3.08 -9.04 -1.90
N TYR A 146 -3.48 -9.59 -0.75
CA TYR A 146 -3.79 -11.02 -0.67
C TYR A 146 -5.21 -11.25 -1.17
N TYR A 147 -5.35 -12.27 -2.00
CA TYR A 147 -6.63 -12.78 -2.48
C TYR A 147 -6.94 -14.01 -1.63
N LEU A 148 -7.94 -13.92 -0.76
CA LEU A 148 -8.67 -15.07 -0.21
C LEU A 148 -10.09 -15.03 -0.76
#